data_AF-A0A2H9Q6H3-F1
#
_entry.id   AF-A0A2H9Q6H3-F1
#
_cell.length_a   1.000
_cell.length_b   1.000
_cell.length_c   1.000
_cell.angle_alpha   90.00
_cell.angle_beta   90.00
_cell.angle_gamma   90.00
#
_symmetry.space_group_name_H-M   'P 1'
#
loop_
_entity.id
_entity.type
_entity.pdbx_description
1 polymer ?
#
loop_
_entity_poly.entity_id
_entity_poly.type
_entity_poly.pdbx_seq_one_letter_code
_entity_poly.pdbx_strand_id
1 'polypeptide(L)'
;LFGALGAAFGDSLLLLLAPVAGVAAFAMVIVAAMAYPASKADSRARDIDRVLPFALRQLATQIKAGVSFYRALRSVAQSDYGVLSEELNRVLGDMANGLSTEDALSKLLRRTRSKGLRKALTQIVRALKTGGSLSQIITDIADDVSFETRMSIRDFTERLNFINIIYIMVAVVAPVGAAILSAVMQIPLFGGGLPPFFVYGAFGGIIAAMFAILYITKRLEPVAW
;
A
#
# COMPACT_ATOMS: atom_id res chain seq x y z
N LEU A 1 12.44 42.01 42.91
CA LEU A 1 11.04 41.51 43.01
C LEU A 1 10.29 41.52 41.67
N PHE A 2 10.40 42.54 40.81
CA PHE A 2 9.75 42.55 39.48
C PHE A 2 10.38 41.65 38.39
N GLY A 3 11.69 41.37 38.46
CA GLY A 3 12.36 40.49 37.48
C GLY A 3 12.06 38.98 37.65
N ALA A 4 11.72 38.54 38.86
CA ALA A 4 11.39 37.14 39.14
C ALA A 4 9.95 36.78 38.71
N LEU A 5 9.03 37.76 38.71
CA LEU A 5 7.66 37.58 38.23
C LEU A 5 7.58 37.53 36.70
N GLY A 6 8.46 38.23 35.98
CA GLY A 6 8.55 38.17 34.52
C GLY A 6 9.10 36.85 33.98
N ALA A 7 10.10 36.27 34.65
CA ALA A 7 10.65 34.96 34.30
C ALA A 7 9.68 33.81 34.59
N ALA A 8 8.95 33.88 35.72
CA ALA A 8 7.93 32.89 36.07
C ALA A 8 6.75 32.86 35.08
N PHE A 9 6.35 34.01 34.51
CA PHE A 9 5.29 34.07 33.50
C PHE A 9 5.73 33.57 32.12
N GLY A 10 7.00 33.72 31.75
CA GLY A 10 7.56 33.19 30.49
C GLY A 10 7.73 31.67 30.50
N ASP A 11 8.26 31.12 31.60
CA ASP A 11 8.46 29.68 31.77
C ASP A 11 7.16 28.91 31.98
N SER A 12 6.17 29.51 32.65
CA SER A 12 4.83 28.89 32.82
C SER A 12 4.03 28.84 31.52
N LEU A 13 4.18 29.83 30.63
CA LEU A 13 3.55 29.82 29.31
C LEU A 13 4.16 28.73 28.40
N LEU A 14 5.49 28.57 28.44
CA LEU A 14 6.20 27.49 27.76
C LEU A 14 5.87 26.10 28.33
N LEU A 15 5.70 25.98 29.65
CA LEU A 15 5.25 24.77 30.34
C LEU A 15 3.85 24.32 29.91
N LEU A 16 2.97 25.26 29.58
CA LEU A 16 1.60 24.98 29.17
C LEU A 16 1.48 24.70 27.66
N LEU A 17 2.34 25.32 26.84
CA LEU A 17 2.34 25.15 25.38
C LEU A 17 3.10 23.92 24.88
N ALA A 18 4.14 23.45 25.59
CA ALA A 18 4.90 22.25 25.21
C ALA A 18 4.06 20.97 25.06
N PRO A 19 3.18 20.59 26.02
CA PRO A 19 2.32 19.41 25.85
C PRO A 19 1.28 19.62 24.74
N VAL A 20 0.79 20.86 24.55
CA VAL A 20 -0.15 21.19 23.47
C VAL A 20 0.51 21.06 22.10
N ALA A 21 1.76 21.48 21.96
CA ALA A 21 2.53 21.32 20.72
C ALA A 21 2.82 19.84 20.41
N GLY A 22 3.12 19.02 21.42
CA GLY A 22 3.30 17.58 21.27
C GLY A 22 2.02 16.86 20.84
N VAL A 23 0.89 17.19 21.46
CA VAL A 23 -0.43 16.66 21.08
C VAL A 23 -0.86 17.15 19.69
N ALA A 24 -0.57 18.41 19.34
CA ALA A 24 -0.86 18.96 18.02
C ALA A 24 -0.02 18.30 16.92
N ALA A 25 1.26 18.04 17.16
CA ALA A 25 2.12 17.31 16.24
C ALA A 25 1.66 15.85 16.06
N PHE A 26 1.28 15.18 17.14
CA PHE A 26 0.70 13.83 17.11
C PHE A 26 -0.62 13.79 16.33
N ALA A 27 -1.51 14.76 16.57
CA ALA A 27 -2.76 14.91 15.84
C ALA A 27 -2.52 15.20 14.35
N MET A 28 -1.52 16.02 14.01
CA MET A 28 -1.17 16.32 12.62
C MET A 28 -0.70 15.07 11.86
N VAL A 29 0.11 14.23 12.50
CA VAL A 29 0.57 12.95 11.92
C VAL A 29 -0.61 11.98 11.73
N ILE A 30 -1.54 11.90 12.69
CA ILE A 30 -2.75 11.09 12.56
C ILE A 30 -3.64 11.59 11.41
N VAL A 31 -3.85 12.90 11.32
CA VAL A 31 -4.67 13.50 10.25
C VAL A 31 -4.00 13.30 8.90
N ALA A 32 -2.68 13.48 8.77
CA ALA A 32 -1.95 13.22 7.54
C ALA A 32 -2.00 11.73 7.13
N ALA A 33 -1.90 10.81 8.10
CA ALA A 33 -2.00 9.37 7.87
C ALA A 33 -3.44 8.93 7.53
N MET A 34 -4.48 9.60 8.06
CA MET A 34 -5.87 9.37 7.66
C MET A 34 -6.22 10.05 6.33
N ALA A 35 -5.56 11.16 6.00
CA ALA A 35 -5.74 11.88 4.76
C ALA A 35 -5.11 11.17 3.55
N TYR A 36 -4.30 10.12 3.74
CA TYR A 36 -3.91 9.24 2.65
C TYR A 36 -5.15 8.47 2.18
N PRO A 37 -5.78 8.84 1.06
CA PRO A 37 -7.04 8.26 0.67
C PRO A 37 -6.73 6.86 0.17
N ALA A 38 -6.99 5.84 0.98
CA ALA A 38 -7.19 4.49 0.48
C ALA A 38 -8.46 4.54 -0.37
N SER A 39 -8.31 4.93 -1.64
CA SER A 39 -9.40 5.07 -2.60
C SER A 39 -10.26 3.81 -2.57
N LYS A 40 -11.49 3.91 -2.05
CA LYS A 40 -12.41 2.76 -1.95
C LYS A 40 -12.88 2.28 -3.34
N ALA A 41 -12.81 3.16 -4.34
CA ALA A 41 -13.06 2.83 -5.75
C ALA A 41 -12.03 1.85 -6.33
N ASP A 42 -10.92 1.63 -5.61
CA ASP A 42 -9.81 0.77 -5.94
C ASP A 42 -10.01 -0.67 -5.41
N SER A 43 -10.98 -0.93 -4.52
CA SER A 43 -11.19 -2.27 -3.92
C SER A 43 -11.46 -3.36 -4.97
N ARG A 44 -12.52 -3.20 -5.78
CA ARG A 44 -12.85 -4.16 -6.85
C ARG A 44 -11.74 -4.32 -7.89
N ALA A 45 -11.07 -3.22 -8.25
CA ALA A 45 -9.97 -3.24 -9.21
C ALA A 45 -8.77 -4.01 -8.65
N ARG A 46 -8.43 -3.79 -7.37
CA ARG A 46 -7.39 -4.53 -6.65
C ARG A 46 -7.74 -6.00 -6.51
N ASP A 47 -8.99 -6.34 -6.22
CA ASP A 47 -9.42 -7.73 -6.11
C ASP A 47 -9.27 -8.47 -7.44
N ILE A 48 -9.60 -7.81 -8.56
CA ILE A 48 -9.33 -8.33 -9.91
C ILE A 48 -7.83 -8.51 -10.14
N ASP A 49 -7.02 -7.46 -9.88
CA ASP A 49 -5.58 -7.50 -10.13
C ASP A 49 -4.86 -8.60 -9.32
N ARG A 50 -5.37 -8.95 -8.12
CA ARG A 50 -4.83 -10.05 -7.29
C ARG A 50 -5.03 -11.42 -7.89
N VAL A 51 -6.21 -11.70 -8.44
CA VAL A 51 -6.56 -13.03 -8.98
C VAL A 51 -6.20 -13.18 -10.46
N LEU A 52 -5.98 -12.07 -11.16
CA LEU A 52 -5.67 -12.01 -12.59
C LEU A 52 -4.51 -12.90 -13.03
N PRO A 53 -3.35 -12.99 -12.34
CA PRO A 53 -2.24 -13.84 -12.77
C PRO A 53 -2.62 -15.32 -12.81
N PHE A 54 -3.43 -15.77 -11.85
CA PHE A 54 -3.90 -17.16 -11.77
C PHE A 54 -4.88 -17.47 -12.89
N ALA A 55 -5.85 -16.57 -13.12
CA ALA A 55 -6.82 -16.68 -14.20
C ALA A 55 -6.14 -16.72 -15.58
N LEU A 56 -5.16 -15.84 -15.82
CA LEU A 56 -4.39 -15.83 -17.08
C LEU A 56 -3.55 -17.09 -17.26
N ARG A 57 -2.93 -17.62 -16.20
CA ARG A 57 -2.18 -18.88 -16.27
C ARG A 57 -3.08 -20.06 -16.60
N GLN A 58 -4.26 -20.14 -16.01
CA GLN A 58 -5.25 -21.16 -16.36
C GLN A 58 -5.66 -21.04 -17.83
N LEU A 59 -5.95 -19.81 -18.30
CA LEU A 59 -6.31 -19.53 -19.68
C LEU A 59 -5.19 -19.95 -20.66
N ALA A 60 -3.94 -19.59 -20.36
CA ALA A 60 -2.74 -19.98 -21.11
C ALA A 60 -2.59 -21.50 -21.19
N THR A 61 -2.72 -22.19 -20.05
CA THR A 61 -2.56 -23.65 -19.96
C THR A 61 -3.59 -24.38 -20.83
N GLN A 62 -4.85 -23.93 -20.81
CA GLN A 62 -5.91 -24.55 -21.60
C GLN A 62 -5.71 -24.31 -23.10
N ILE A 63 -5.31 -23.10 -23.50
CA ILE A 63 -5.05 -22.80 -24.91
C ILE A 63 -3.83 -23.58 -25.42
N LYS A 64 -2.79 -23.73 -24.59
CA LYS A 64 -1.62 -24.56 -24.91
C LYS A 64 -1.99 -26.04 -25.05
N ALA A 65 -2.99 -26.51 -24.32
CA ALA A 65 -3.57 -27.84 -24.47
C ALA A 65 -4.49 -27.98 -25.71
N GLY A 66 -4.59 -26.95 -26.55
CA GLY A 66 -5.41 -26.97 -27.77
C GLY A 66 -6.89 -26.65 -27.55
N VAL A 67 -7.28 -26.20 -26.36
CA VAL A 67 -8.66 -25.77 -26.09
C VAL A 67 -8.93 -24.44 -26.80
N SER A 68 -10.07 -24.33 -27.48
CA SER A 68 -10.50 -23.08 -28.11
C SER A 68 -10.57 -21.93 -27.09
N PHE A 69 -10.19 -20.72 -27.49
CA PHE A 69 -10.21 -19.52 -26.61
C PHE A 69 -11.54 -19.33 -25.88
N TYR A 70 -12.68 -19.50 -26.58
CA TYR A 70 -14.01 -19.39 -25.97
C TYR A 70 -14.23 -20.37 -24.81
N ARG A 71 -13.89 -21.65 -25.01
CA ARG A 71 -13.99 -22.68 -23.96
C ARG A 71 -13.02 -22.43 -22.82
N ALA A 72 -11.82 -21.96 -23.12
CA ALA A 72 -10.82 -21.60 -22.11
C ALA A 72 -11.30 -20.44 -21.24
N LEU A 73 -11.84 -19.39 -21.87
CA LEU A 73 -12.44 -18.24 -21.20
C LEU A 73 -13.64 -18.66 -20.33
N ARG A 74 -14.48 -19.57 -20.83
CA ARG A 74 -15.60 -20.14 -20.08
C ARG A 74 -15.15 -20.89 -18.84
N SER A 75 -14.08 -21.69 -18.95
CA SER A 75 -13.54 -22.39 -17.79
C SER A 75 -13.07 -21.42 -16.72
N VAL A 76 -12.31 -20.38 -17.10
CA VAL A 76 -11.82 -19.36 -16.17
C VAL A 76 -12.97 -18.58 -15.52
N ALA A 77 -14.02 -18.24 -16.29
CA ALA A 77 -15.19 -17.57 -15.74
C ALA A 77 -15.95 -18.40 -14.68
N GLN A 78 -15.78 -19.73 -14.70
CA GLN A 78 -16.38 -20.67 -13.74
C GLN A 78 -15.46 -21.02 -12.56
N SER A 79 -14.18 -20.63 -12.59
CA SER A 79 -13.17 -21.01 -11.59
C SER A 79 -13.12 -20.14 -10.34
N ASP A 80 -14.27 -19.58 -9.94
CA ASP A 80 -14.48 -18.81 -8.70
C ASP A 80 -13.43 -17.72 -8.40
N TYR A 81 -13.13 -16.87 -9.39
CA TYR A 81 -12.26 -15.70 -9.22
C TYR A 81 -13.01 -14.43 -8.75
N GLY A 82 -14.16 -14.61 -8.09
CA GLY A 82 -14.99 -13.52 -7.58
C GLY A 82 -15.38 -12.49 -8.64
N VAL A 83 -15.00 -11.22 -8.42
CA VAL A 83 -15.34 -10.08 -9.30
C VAL A 83 -14.83 -10.27 -10.73
N LEU A 84 -13.68 -10.94 -10.92
CA LEU A 84 -13.16 -11.23 -12.27
C LEU A 84 -14.08 -12.23 -13.00
N SER A 85 -14.54 -13.28 -12.32
CA SER A 85 -15.47 -14.26 -12.89
C SER A 85 -16.79 -13.62 -13.31
N GLU A 86 -17.33 -12.67 -12.53
CA GLU A 86 -18.54 -11.92 -12.92
C GLU A 86 -18.35 -11.12 -14.22
N GLU A 87 -17.23 -10.40 -14.34
CA GLU A 87 -16.93 -9.60 -15.53
C GLU A 87 -16.69 -10.48 -16.76
N LEU A 88 -16.00 -11.62 -16.62
CA LEU A 88 -15.81 -12.60 -17.69
C LEU A 88 -17.10 -13.31 -18.09
N ASN A 89 -18.00 -13.61 -17.16
CA ASN A 89 -19.33 -14.14 -17.48
C ASN A 89 -20.16 -13.16 -18.31
N ARG A 90 -20.07 -11.84 -18.05
CA ARG A 90 -20.70 -10.82 -18.91
C ARG A 90 -20.11 -10.82 -20.32
N VAL A 91 -18.79 -11.00 -20.46
CA VAL A 91 -18.14 -11.14 -21.78
C VAL A 91 -18.67 -12.37 -22.51
N LEU A 92 -18.79 -13.52 -21.84
CA LEU A 92 -19.34 -14.73 -22.44
C LEU A 92 -20.80 -14.55 -22.88
N GLY A 93 -21.59 -13.78 -22.11
CA GLY A 93 -22.95 -13.38 -22.48
C GLY A 93 -22.98 -12.49 -23.73
N ASP A 94 -22.12 -11.48 -23.81
CA ASP A 94 -21.98 -10.64 -25.00
C ASP A 94 -21.64 -11.49 -26.24
N MET A 95 -20.71 -12.45 -26.10
CA MET A 95 -20.35 -13.37 -27.18
C MET A 95 -21.50 -14.30 -27.57
N ALA A 96 -22.27 -14.80 -26.61
CA ALA A 96 -23.46 -15.62 -26.86
C ALA A 96 -24.55 -14.83 -27.61
N ASN A 97 -24.62 -13.52 -27.42
CA ASN A 97 -25.50 -12.61 -28.14
C ASN A 97 -25.00 -12.23 -29.55
N GLY A 98 -23.94 -12.89 -30.03
CA GLY A 98 -23.41 -12.70 -31.38
C GLY A 98 -22.36 -11.60 -31.53
N LEU A 99 -21.86 -11.01 -30.44
CA LEU A 99 -20.68 -10.13 -30.54
C LEU A 99 -19.43 -10.95 -30.84
N SER A 100 -18.54 -10.36 -31.65
CA SER A 100 -17.20 -10.91 -31.86
C SER A 100 -16.42 -10.97 -30.54
N THR A 101 -15.47 -11.90 -30.44
CA THR A 101 -14.61 -12.03 -29.26
C THR A 101 -13.86 -10.73 -28.98
N GLU A 102 -13.37 -10.09 -30.04
CA GLU A 102 -12.63 -8.83 -29.99
C GLU A 102 -13.49 -7.70 -29.45
N ASP A 103 -14.75 -7.59 -29.89
CA ASP A 103 -15.66 -6.52 -29.48
C ASP A 103 -16.15 -6.73 -28.05
N ALA A 104 -16.43 -7.97 -27.64
CA ALA A 104 -16.83 -8.30 -26.28
C ALA A 104 -15.71 -7.98 -25.26
N LEU A 105 -14.46 -8.36 -25.58
CA LEU A 105 -13.30 -8.00 -24.76
C LEU A 105 -13.02 -6.48 -24.79
N SER A 106 -13.24 -5.82 -25.93
CA SER A 106 -13.09 -4.36 -26.04
C SER A 106 -14.13 -3.60 -25.22
N LYS A 107 -15.36 -4.12 -25.09
CA LYS A 107 -16.36 -3.59 -24.15
C LYS A 107 -15.89 -3.74 -22.71
N LEU A 108 -15.31 -4.89 -22.33
CA LEU A 108 -14.72 -5.08 -21.01
C LEU A 108 -13.55 -4.11 -20.74
N LEU A 109 -12.69 -3.91 -21.74
CA LEU A 109 -11.55 -2.98 -21.66
C LEU A 109 -11.98 -1.55 -21.32
N ARG A 110 -13.08 -1.07 -21.90
CA ARG A 110 -13.60 0.30 -21.68
C ARG A 110 -14.20 0.50 -20.28
N ARG A 111 -14.83 -0.54 -19.71
CA ARG A 111 -15.45 -0.46 -18.37
C ARG A 111 -14.50 -0.78 -17.23
N THR A 112 -13.42 -1.52 -17.48
CA THR A 112 -12.53 -1.94 -16.41
C THR A 112 -11.67 -0.79 -15.86
N ARG A 113 -11.58 -0.72 -14.53
CA ARG A 113 -10.74 0.23 -13.79
C ARG A 113 -9.41 -0.39 -13.32
N SER A 114 -9.27 -1.71 -13.39
CA SER A 114 -8.01 -2.42 -13.08
C SER A 114 -6.98 -2.18 -14.18
N LYS A 115 -5.75 -1.82 -13.77
CA LYS A 115 -4.65 -1.54 -14.70
C LYS A 115 -4.10 -2.83 -15.30
N GLY A 116 -3.95 -3.88 -14.49
CA GLY A 116 -3.45 -5.18 -14.93
C GLY A 116 -4.37 -5.82 -15.97
N LEU A 117 -5.68 -5.86 -15.68
CA LEU A 117 -6.67 -6.44 -16.59
C LEU A 117 -6.75 -5.64 -17.89
N ARG A 118 -6.67 -4.30 -17.82
CA ARG A 118 -6.67 -3.45 -19.02
C ARG A 118 -5.47 -3.76 -19.93
N LYS A 119 -4.28 -3.92 -19.36
CA LYS A 119 -3.06 -4.27 -20.10
C LYS A 119 -3.20 -5.64 -20.77
N ALA A 120 -3.59 -6.66 -20.01
CA ALA A 120 -3.78 -8.01 -20.51
C ALA A 120 -4.83 -8.09 -21.63
N LEU A 121 -6.01 -7.49 -21.44
CA LEU A 121 -7.07 -7.46 -22.47
C LEU A 121 -6.62 -6.76 -23.75
N THR A 122 -5.85 -5.68 -23.64
CA THR A 122 -5.31 -4.96 -24.82
C THR A 122 -4.39 -5.87 -25.63
N GLN A 123 -3.52 -6.62 -24.96
CA GLN A 123 -2.61 -7.55 -25.62
C GLN A 123 -3.36 -8.75 -26.23
N ILE A 124 -4.36 -9.30 -25.52
CA ILE A 124 -5.21 -10.40 -26.03
C ILE A 124 -5.99 -9.96 -27.28
N VAL A 125 -6.65 -8.80 -27.24
CA VAL A 125 -7.41 -8.29 -28.40
C VAL A 125 -6.50 -8.05 -29.61
N ARG A 126 -5.28 -7.55 -29.38
CA ARG A 126 -4.28 -7.43 -30.46
C ARG A 126 -3.89 -8.80 -30.99
N ALA A 127 -3.59 -9.77 -30.12
CA ALA A 127 -3.23 -11.12 -30.50
C ALA A 127 -4.29 -11.82 -31.37
N LEU A 128 -5.57 -11.64 -31.01
CA LEU A 128 -6.70 -12.17 -31.78
C LEU A 128 -6.78 -11.55 -33.18
N LYS A 129 -6.56 -10.24 -33.31
CA LYS A 129 -6.59 -9.54 -34.60
C LYS A 129 -5.45 -9.91 -35.54
N THR A 130 -4.25 -10.12 -35.00
CA THR A 130 -3.05 -10.39 -35.81
C THR A 130 -2.92 -11.88 -36.20
N GLY A 131 -3.73 -12.78 -35.63
CA GLY A 131 -3.77 -14.20 -36.02
C GLY A 131 -2.51 -15.00 -35.72
N GLY A 132 -1.61 -14.49 -34.87
CA GLY A 132 -0.39 -15.19 -34.46
C GLY A 132 -0.67 -16.39 -33.54
N SER A 133 0.39 -17.06 -33.05
CA SER A 133 0.24 -18.14 -32.06
C SER A 133 -0.35 -17.60 -30.76
N LEU A 134 -1.68 -17.64 -30.65
CA LEU A 134 -2.45 -17.14 -29.50
C LEU A 134 -2.00 -17.82 -28.20
N SER A 135 -1.58 -19.08 -28.28
CA SER A 135 -1.01 -19.83 -27.14
C SER A 135 0.28 -19.20 -26.63
N GLN A 136 1.19 -18.78 -27.52
CA GLN A 136 2.46 -18.18 -27.13
C GLN A 136 2.22 -16.81 -26.49
N ILE A 137 1.42 -15.97 -27.15
CA ILE A 137 1.14 -14.61 -26.68
C ILE A 137 0.44 -14.61 -25.32
N ILE A 138 -0.52 -15.50 -25.09
CA ILE A 138 -1.23 -15.58 -23.79
C ILE A 138 -0.30 -16.13 -22.70
N THR A 139 0.64 -17.01 -23.03
CA THR A 139 1.66 -17.48 -22.08
C THR A 139 2.59 -16.33 -21.68
N ASP A 140 3.09 -15.57 -22.66
CA ASP A 140 3.97 -14.42 -22.41
C ASP A 140 3.25 -13.36 -21.55
N ILE A 141 1.96 -13.09 -21.82
CA ILE A 141 1.14 -12.19 -20.99
C ILE A 141 0.97 -12.73 -19.57
N ALA A 142 0.74 -14.03 -19.40
CA ALA A 142 0.58 -14.64 -18.08
C ALA A 142 1.87 -14.57 -17.26
N ASP A 143 3.03 -14.74 -17.90
CA ASP A 143 4.34 -14.62 -17.27
C ASP A 143 4.67 -13.16 -16.94
N ASP A 144 4.37 -12.21 -17.83
CA ASP A 144 4.51 -10.76 -17.57
C ASP A 144 3.67 -10.31 -16.37
N VAL A 145 2.38 -10.68 -16.33
CA VAL A 145 1.47 -10.31 -15.24
C VAL A 145 1.88 -10.98 -13.93
N SER A 146 2.36 -12.23 -13.99
CA SER A 146 2.91 -12.92 -12.82
C SER A 146 4.21 -12.29 -12.32
N PHE A 147 5.08 -11.84 -13.22
CA PHE A 147 6.32 -11.16 -12.91
C PHE A 147 6.05 -9.80 -12.26
N GLU A 148 5.15 -8.99 -12.83
CA GLU A 148 4.72 -7.71 -12.24
C GLU A 148 4.12 -7.92 -10.84
N THR A 149 3.30 -8.95 -10.66
CA THR A 149 2.73 -9.28 -9.34
C THR A 149 3.84 -9.65 -8.34
N ARG A 150 4.78 -10.52 -8.72
CA ARG A 150 5.93 -10.90 -7.88
C ARG A 150 6.84 -9.71 -7.55
N MET A 151 7.07 -8.83 -8.52
CA MET A 151 7.86 -7.61 -8.34
C MET A 151 7.15 -6.64 -7.40
N SER A 152 5.84 -6.46 -7.53
CA SER A 152 5.06 -5.64 -6.59
C SER A 152 5.09 -6.17 -5.15
N ILE A 153 5.13 -7.49 -4.97
CA ILE A 153 5.29 -8.13 -3.64
C ILE A 153 6.71 -7.91 -3.09
N ARG A 154 7.75 -7.95 -3.93
CA ARG A 154 9.13 -7.64 -3.52
C ARG A 154 9.31 -6.18 -3.16
N ASP A 155 8.85 -5.25 -4.00
CA ASP A 155 8.87 -3.81 -3.72
C ASP A 155 8.11 -3.51 -2.42
N PHE A 156 7.03 -4.23 -2.14
CA PHE A 156 6.31 -4.13 -0.88
C PHE A 156 7.13 -4.64 0.30
N THR A 157 7.82 -5.77 0.15
CA THR A 157 8.69 -6.37 1.19
C THR A 157 9.89 -5.47 1.48
N GLU A 158 10.49 -4.85 0.47
CA GLU A 158 11.59 -3.90 0.62
C GLU A 158 11.12 -2.60 1.30
N ARG A 159 9.93 -2.09 0.95
CA ARG A 159 9.33 -0.95 1.65
C ARG A 159 9.06 -1.26 3.12
N LEU A 160 8.59 -2.46 3.45
CA LEU A 160 8.42 -2.90 4.84
C LEU A 160 9.77 -3.00 5.58
N ASN A 161 10.81 -3.52 4.92
CA ASN A 161 12.14 -3.60 5.49
C ASN A 161 12.73 -2.20 5.77
N PHE A 162 12.53 -1.25 4.85
CA PHE A 162 12.94 0.15 5.03
C PHE A 162 12.20 0.84 6.19
N ILE A 163 10.89 0.61 6.34
CA ILE A 163 10.10 1.09 7.50
C ILE A 163 10.62 0.48 8.81
N ASN A 164 10.98 -0.81 8.80
CA ASN A 164 11.53 -1.50 9.97
C ASN A 164 12.90 -0.94 10.40
N ILE A 165 13.76 -0.57 9.45
CA ILE A 165 15.06 0.08 9.74
C ILE A 165 14.85 1.46 10.37
N ILE A 166 13.96 2.29 9.80
CA ILE A 166 13.61 3.60 10.38
C ILE A 166 13.01 3.40 11.79
N TYR A 167 12.21 2.36 11.99
CA TYR A 167 11.65 2.02 13.30
C TYR A 167 12.74 1.72 14.33
N ILE A 168 13.70 0.83 14.03
CA ILE A 168 14.81 0.53 14.96
C ILE A 168 15.64 1.78 15.24
N MET A 169 15.89 2.61 14.22
CA MET A 169 16.61 3.87 14.39
C MET A 169 15.89 4.84 15.33
N VAL A 170 14.59 5.06 15.16
CA VAL A 170 13.83 5.98 16.03
C VAL A 170 13.60 5.38 17.41
N ALA A 171 13.31 4.08 17.52
CA ALA A 171 13.01 3.41 18.78
C ALA A 171 14.24 3.21 19.67
N VAL A 172 15.44 3.07 19.09
CA VAL A 172 16.68 2.83 19.85
C VAL A 172 17.57 4.08 19.86
N VAL A 173 17.86 4.69 18.71
CA VAL A 173 18.86 5.77 18.62
C VAL A 173 18.32 7.08 19.19
N ALA A 174 17.04 7.42 18.95
CA ALA A 174 16.46 8.66 19.50
C ALA A 174 16.41 8.67 21.05
N PRO A 175 15.92 7.63 21.75
CA PRO A 175 15.92 7.63 23.21
C PRO A 175 17.32 7.49 23.80
N VAL A 176 18.24 6.74 23.17
CA VAL A 176 19.64 6.66 23.63
C VAL A 176 20.34 8.01 23.47
N GLY A 177 20.17 8.68 22.33
CA GLY A 177 20.73 10.02 22.10
C GLY A 177 20.15 11.06 23.07
N ALA A 178 18.84 11.03 23.30
CA ALA A 178 18.18 11.88 24.29
C ALA A 178 18.67 11.59 25.72
N ALA A 179 18.85 10.31 26.09
CA ALA A 179 19.38 9.91 27.39
C ALA A 179 20.81 10.45 27.59
N ILE A 180 21.69 10.29 26.61
CA ILE A 180 23.08 10.80 26.68
C ILE A 180 23.09 12.32 26.79
N LEU A 181 22.33 13.02 25.95
CA LEU A 181 22.26 14.49 25.98
C LEU A 181 21.72 14.99 27.33
N SER A 182 20.71 14.31 27.87
CA SER A 182 20.16 14.62 29.19
C SER A 182 21.18 14.40 30.33
N ALA A 183 22.01 13.36 30.24
CA ALA A 183 23.05 13.07 31.23
C ALA A 183 24.20 14.09 31.16
N VAL A 184 24.61 14.51 29.96
CA VAL A 184 25.66 15.53 29.77
C VAL A 184 25.23 16.89 30.31
N MET A 185 23.96 17.26 30.12
CA MET A 185 23.41 18.52 30.62
C MET A 185 23.34 18.57 32.16
N GLN A 186 23.35 17.44 32.87
CA GLN A 186 23.37 17.39 34.33
C GLN A 186 24.77 17.66 34.93
N ILE A 187 25.82 17.72 34.10
CA ILE A 187 27.17 18.00 34.58
C ILE A 187 27.24 19.47 35.06
N PRO A 188 27.75 19.74 36.28
CA PRO A 188 27.78 21.09 36.88
C PRO A 188 28.50 22.16 36.03
N LEU A 189 29.34 21.73 35.09
CA LEU A 189 30.07 22.60 34.16
C LEU A 189 29.17 23.34 33.16
N PHE A 190 27.98 22.80 32.85
CA PHE A 190 27.07 23.35 31.82
C PHE A 190 25.96 24.25 32.38
N GLY A 191 25.96 24.54 33.68
CA GLY A 191 25.11 25.58 34.28
C GLY A 191 23.60 25.33 34.16
N GLY A 192 23.03 24.58 35.10
CA GLY A 192 21.59 24.56 35.37
C GLY A 192 20.81 23.33 34.89
N GLY A 193 21.36 22.55 33.96
CA GLY A 193 20.69 21.37 33.41
C GLY A 193 19.42 21.71 32.62
N LEU A 194 18.96 20.74 31.82
CA LEU A 194 17.63 20.88 31.21
C LEU A 194 16.58 20.69 32.32
N PRO A 195 15.57 21.57 32.41
CA PRO A 195 14.47 21.38 33.33
C PRO A 195 13.86 19.98 33.15
N PRO A 196 13.52 19.26 34.23
CA PRO A 196 13.07 17.86 34.14
C PRO A 196 11.90 17.66 33.17
N PHE A 197 11.02 18.64 33.02
CA PHE A 197 9.89 18.59 32.10
C PHE A 197 10.28 18.54 30.60
N PHE A 198 11.39 19.16 30.19
CA PHE A 198 11.88 19.06 28.80
C PHE A 198 12.37 17.64 28.51
N VAL A 199 12.99 16.99 29.49
CA VAL A 199 13.44 15.60 29.38
C VAL A 199 12.24 14.67 29.30
N TYR A 200 11.28 14.76 30.23
CA TYR A 200 10.07 13.93 30.18
C TYR A 200 9.22 14.18 28.94
N GLY A 201 9.15 15.43 28.45
CA GLY A 201 8.47 15.77 27.20
C GLY A 201 9.13 15.17 25.96
N ALA A 202 10.46 15.18 25.89
CA ALA A 202 11.21 14.54 24.81
C ALA A 202 11.02 13.02 24.81
N PHE A 203 11.11 12.37 25.98
CA PHE A 203 10.84 10.93 26.12
C PHE A 203 9.38 10.59 25.78
N GLY A 204 8.42 11.40 26.23
CA GLY A 204 7.01 11.24 25.87
C GLY A 204 6.75 11.38 24.37
N GLY A 205 7.41 12.33 23.70
CA GLY A 205 7.35 12.53 22.26
C GLY A 205 7.92 11.34 21.47
N ILE A 206 9.03 10.76 21.93
CA ILE A 206 9.64 9.56 21.34
C ILE A 206 8.70 8.36 21.46
N ILE A 207 8.10 8.14 22.63
CA ILE A 207 7.13 7.06 22.85
C ILE A 207 5.87 7.26 21.99
N ALA A 208 5.36 8.48 21.89
CA ALA A 208 4.21 8.80 21.04
C ALA A 208 4.51 8.59 19.54
N ALA A 209 5.70 8.96 19.08
CA ALA A 209 6.17 8.68 17.73
C ALA A 209 6.27 7.16 17.47
N MET A 210 6.74 6.39 18.45
CA MET A 210 6.83 4.93 18.37
C MET A 210 5.44 4.28 18.24
N PHE A 211 4.45 4.76 19.01
CA PHE A 211 3.06 4.31 18.89
C PHE A 211 2.41 4.70 17.56
N ALA A 212 2.70 5.91 17.04
CA ALA A 212 2.20 6.36 15.75
C ALA A 212 2.75 5.50 14.60
N ILE A 213 4.04 5.15 14.64
CA ILE A 213 4.66 4.25 13.67
C ILE A 213 4.03 2.85 13.76
N LEU A 214 3.82 2.31 14.97
CA LEU A 214 3.17 1.01 15.15
C LEU A 214 1.74 0.99 14.59
N TYR A 215 0.97 2.06 14.79
CA TYR A 215 -0.37 2.19 14.24
C TYR A 215 -0.35 2.23 12.71
N ILE A 216 0.63 2.91 12.11
CA ILE A 216 0.81 2.98 10.65
C ILE A 216 1.23 1.61 10.09
N THR A 217 2.21 0.94 10.71
CA THR A 217 2.70 -0.38 10.30
C THR A 217 1.62 -1.45 10.40
N LYS A 218 0.86 -1.49 11.49
CA LYS A 218 -0.24 -2.46 11.66
C LYS A 218 -1.40 -2.23 10.68
N ARG A 219 -1.53 -1.01 10.16
CA ARG A 219 -2.52 -0.66 9.12
C ARG A 219 -2.00 -0.88 7.70
N LEU A 220 -0.68 -1.10 7.56
CA LEU A 220 0.00 -1.43 6.31
C LEU A 220 0.15 -2.94 6.10
N GLU A 221 -0.02 -3.77 7.14
CA GLU A 221 -0.19 -5.22 6.96
C GLU A 221 -1.39 -5.44 6.01
N PRO A 222 -1.14 -5.86 4.75
CA PRO A 222 -2.23 -6.36 3.94
C PRO A 222 -2.64 -7.63 4.66
N VAL A 223 -3.88 -7.68 5.16
CA VAL A 223 -4.55 -8.89 5.67
C VAL A 223 -4.07 -10.09 4.86
N ALA A 224 -3.11 -10.80 5.45
CA ALA A 224 -2.48 -11.95 4.86
C ALA A 224 -3.54 -13.04 4.85
N TRP A 225 -3.88 -13.49 3.66
CA TRP A 225 -4.50 -14.78 3.43
C TRP A 225 -3.58 -15.56 2.50
#